data_AF-A0A2E2Q6N7-F1
#
_entry.id   AF-A0A2E2Q6N7-F1
#
_cell.length_a   1.000
_cell.length_b   1.000
_cell.length_c   1.000
_cell.angle_alpha   90.00
_cell.angle_beta   90.00
_cell.angle_gamma   90.00
#
_symmetry.space_group_name_H-M   'P 1'
#
loop_
_entity.id
_entity.type
_entity.pdbx_description
1 polymer ?
#
loop_
_entity_poly.entity_id
_entity_poly.type
_entity_poly.pdbx_seq_one_letter_code
_entity_poly.pdbx_strand_id
1 'polypeptide(L)'
;MADHAAVRAGDERATFELLQRLARQAAVRGNYPPPSRGNGWTADDVSDLIGDVFEHKAGFLDKAFVETTDDGGLERYLLRVFENRLRDQARQTQRGKLIDRLKTLLNKAEQFVRRPSPPAWRTTGSPDIDWQGDIGELIAATRDLRGLAIAGWTHAGPLPAALRKAVINVCDAALEEAAGFVRDPDVADVVYYCIPAIPREAWHAETAAEEGAHGELEGESLWRPREAETPAAAEVAGRIWTDLTEEERRAFPHLDNARQVERSLGVGKRAATALVASVKEKVRRATTDLNETDVSAALGELLDQAAGTNPSEGGVTS
;
A
#
# COMPACT_ATOMS: atom_id res chain seq x y z
N MET A 1 19.70 7.59 29.28
CA MET A 1 19.28 6.30 29.86
C MET A 1 18.10 6.61 30.77
N ALA A 2 16.99 5.89 30.64
CA ALA A 2 15.86 6.09 31.55
C ALA A 2 16.32 5.80 32.98
N ASP A 3 15.89 6.63 33.94
CA ASP A 3 16.15 6.37 35.35
C ASP A 3 15.15 5.32 35.84
N HIS A 4 15.53 4.05 35.76
CA HIS A 4 14.66 2.94 36.15
C HIS A 4 14.28 2.96 37.63
N ALA A 5 15.12 3.57 38.48
CA ALA A 5 14.79 3.76 39.88
C ALA A 5 13.62 4.75 40.03
N ALA A 6 13.62 5.84 39.25
CA ALA A 6 12.49 6.77 39.19
C ALA A 6 11.22 6.11 38.63
N VAL A 7 11.34 5.29 37.57
CA VAL A 7 10.21 4.53 37.01
C VAL A 7 9.57 3.61 38.07
N ARG A 8 10.39 2.85 38.82
CA ARG A 8 9.87 1.96 39.88
C ARG A 8 9.37 2.72 41.12
N ALA A 9 9.86 3.94 41.35
CA ALA A 9 9.32 4.83 42.38
C ALA A 9 7.97 5.46 42.00
N GLY A 10 7.47 5.19 40.79
CA GLY A 10 6.20 5.73 40.29
C GLY A 10 6.32 7.14 39.72
N ASP A 11 7.53 7.57 39.32
CA ASP A 11 7.71 8.83 38.60
C ASP A 11 7.03 8.74 37.22
N GLU A 12 5.95 9.49 37.07
CA GLU A 12 5.13 9.50 35.85
C GLU A 12 5.92 9.95 34.63
N ARG A 13 6.82 10.92 34.79
CA ARG A 13 7.62 11.47 33.69
C ARG A 13 8.65 10.44 33.23
N ALA A 14 9.39 9.85 34.16
CA ALA A 14 10.36 8.80 33.84
C ALA A 14 9.67 7.60 33.18
N THR A 15 8.47 7.25 33.65
CA THR A 15 7.65 6.17 33.07
C THR A 15 7.22 6.50 31.65
N PHE A 16 6.73 7.72 31.40
CA PHE A 16 6.31 8.13 30.07
C PHE A 16 7.47 8.20 29.07
N GLU A 17 8.63 8.72 29.48
CA GLU A 17 9.85 8.73 28.67
C GLU A 17 10.31 7.31 28.30
N LEU A 18 10.20 6.37 29.24
CA LEU A 18 10.46 4.95 28.97
C LEU A 18 9.48 4.38 27.92
N LEU A 19 8.18 4.67 28.05
CA LEU A 19 7.17 4.21 27.11
C LEU A 19 7.40 4.76 25.70
N GLN A 20 7.69 6.06 25.57
CA GLN A 20 8.02 6.68 24.28
C GLN A 20 9.19 5.98 23.59
N ARG A 21 10.27 5.72 24.33
CA ARG A 21 11.44 5.02 23.78
C ARG A 21 11.07 3.62 23.30
N LEU A 22 10.35 2.85 24.11
CA LEU A 22 10.02 1.46 23.78
C LEU A 22 8.99 1.35 22.65
N ALA A 23 8.01 2.26 22.60
CA ALA A 23 7.05 2.35 21.51
C ALA A 23 7.74 2.67 20.18
N ARG A 24 8.64 3.67 20.17
CA ARG A 24 9.46 4.00 19.00
C ARG A 24 10.36 2.84 18.58
N GLN A 25 10.99 2.18 19.55
CA GLN A 25 11.82 1.01 19.30
C GLN A 25 11.02 -0.14 18.67
N ALA A 26 9.80 -0.42 19.16
CA ALA A 26 8.94 -1.45 18.59
C ALA A 26 8.55 -1.13 17.14
N ALA A 27 8.16 0.13 16.88
CA ALA A 27 7.80 0.62 15.56
C ALA A 27 8.93 0.46 14.54
N VAL A 28 10.11 1.00 14.86
CA VAL A 28 11.29 0.98 13.97
C VAL A 28 11.80 -0.44 13.77
N ARG A 29 11.95 -1.22 14.85
CA ARG A 29 12.47 -2.59 14.76
C ARG A 29 11.53 -3.52 13.97
N GLY A 30 10.23 -3.30 14.12
CA GLY A 30 9.22 -4.06 13.39
C GLY A 30 8.98 -3.58 11.96
N ASN A 31 9.65 -2.50 11.53
CA ASN A 31 9.44 -1.84 10.25
C ASN A 31 7.95 -1.55 9.97
N TYR A 32 7.24 -1.08 11.00
CA TYR A 32 5.83 -0.71 10.89
C TYR A 32 5.71 0.70 10.29
N PRO A 33 4.76 0.94 9.36
CA PRO A 33 4.54 2.27 8.82
C PRO A 33 4.00 3.22 9.89
N PRO A 34 4.39 4.52 9.87
CA PRO A 34 3.79 5.53 10.72
C PRO A 34 2.32 5.77 10.31
N PRO A 35 1.43 6.07 11.26
CA PRO A 35 0.03 6.37 10.98
C PRO A 35 -0.13 7.76 10.32
N SER A 36 0.67 8.75 10.72
CA SER A 36 0.82 9.96 9.91
C SER A 36 1.51 9.57 8.59
N ARG A 37 0.98 10.01 7.45
CA ARG A 37 1.49 9.68 6.10
C ARG A 37 2.86 10.33 5.77
N GLY A 38 3.71 10.54 6.77
CA GLY A 38 5.03 11.13 6.65
C GLY A 38 6.14 10.07 6.57
N ASN A 39 7.37 10.54 6.38
CA ASN A 39 8.56 9.68 6.18
C ASN A 39 9.09 9.00 7.46
N GLY A 40 8.27 8.88 8.51
CA GLY A 40 8.70 8.21 9.73
C GLY A 40 7.83 8.49 10.94
N TRP A 41 8.12 7.78 12.03
CA TRP A 41 7.42 7.89 13.30
C TRP A 41 7.78 9.20 14.01
N THR A 42 6.80 10.11 14.04
CA THR A 42 6.88 11.37 14.80
C THR A 42 6.66 11.13 16.29
N ALA A 43 6.95 12.13 17.11
CA ALA A 43 6.67 12.07 18.54
C ALA A 43 5.15 11.97 18.83
N ASP A 44 4.34 12.57 17.97
CA ASP A 44 2.88 12.52 18.05
C ASP A 44 2.38 11.11 17.71
N ASP A 45 2.88 10.49 16.64
CA ASP A 45 2.53 9.08 16.29
C ASP A 45 2.88 8.11 17.43
N VAL A 46 4.03 8.32 18.08
CA VAL A 46 4.45 7.50 19.23
C VAL A 46 3.53 7.74 20.43
N SER A 47 3.12 8.99 20.67
CA SER A 47 2.19 9.33 21.75
C SER A 47 0.81 8.75 21.50
N ASP A 48 0.32 8.77 20.26
CA ASP A 48 -0.93 8.16 19.84
C ASP A 48 -0.89 6.64 20.02
N LEU A 49 0.22 5.97 19.64
CA LEU A 49 0.39 4.54 19.88
C LEU A 49 0.36 4.20 21.38
N ILE A 50 0.95 5.03 22.23
CA ILE A 50 0.88 4.84 23.68
C ILE A 50 -0.56 4.99 24.17
N GLY A 51 -1.25 6.06 23.77
CA GLY A 51 -2.66 6.28 24.10
C GLY A 51 -3.54 5.09 23.68
N ASP A 52 -3.35 4.60 22.47
CA ASP A 52 -4.06 3.46 21.91
C ASP A 52 -3.82 2.16 22.72
N VAL A 53 -2.60 1.92 23.21
CA VAL A 53 -2.31 0.80 24.12
C VAL A 53 -3.04 0.96 25.44
N PHE A 54 -3.10 2.17 26.01
CA PHE A 54 -3.85 2.43 27.24
C PHE A 54 -5.34 2.17 27.07
N GLU A 55 -5.92 2.58 25.95
CA GLU A 55 -7.34 2.36 25.63
C GLU A 55 -7.67 0.87 25.49
N HIS A 56 -6.81 0.09 24.82
CA HIS A 56 -7.09 -1.31 24.51
C HIS A 56 -6.62 -2.29 25.59
N LYS A 57 -5.67 -1.89 26.43
CA LYS A 57 -5.04 -2.76 27.43
C LYS A 57 -4.82 -2.03 28.75
N ALA A 58 -5.92 -1.58 29.37
CA ALA A 58 -5.90 -0.98 30.69
C ALA A 58 -5.15 -1.86 31.72
N GLY A 59 -4.36 -1.24 32.60
CA GLY A 59 -3.59 -1.92 33.64
C GLY A 59 -2.37 -2.70 33.15
N PHE A 60 -1.94 -2.55 31.88
CA PHE A 60 -0.73 -3.24 31.39
C PHE A 60 0.54 -2.83 32.16
N LEU A 61 0.61 -1.59 32.64
CA LEU A 61 1.72 -1.10 33.47
C LEU A 61 1.75 -1.81 34.82
N ASP A 62 0.62 -1.84 35.54
CA ASP A 62 0.52 -2.54 36.82
C ASP A 62 0.91 -4.00 36.67
N LYS A 63 0.42 -4.64 35.61
CA LYS A 63 0.77 -6.02 35.27
C LYS A 63 2.28 -6.17 34.99
N ALA A 64 2.88 -5.24 34.26
CA ALA A 64 4.31 -5.26 33.98
C ALA A 64 5.14 -5.14 35.28
N PHE A 65 4.75 -4.27 36.22
CA PHE A 65 5.42 -4.13 37.51
C PHE A 65 5.25 -5.35 38.42
N VAL A 66 4.07 -6.00 38.39
CA VAL A 66 3.82 -7.24 39.15
C VAL A 66 4.58 -8.43 38.57
N GLU A 67 4.68 -8.54 37.25
CA GLU A 67 5.27 -9.70 36.57
C GLU A 67 6.79 -9.61 36.40
N THR A 68 7.41 -8.46 36.69
CA THR A 68 8.85 -8.25 36.44
C THR A 68 9.60 -7.72 37.65
N THR A 69 10.65 -8.44 38.05
CA THR A 69 11.47 -8.13 39.22
C THR A 69 12.68 -7.26 38.91
N ASP A 70 13.11 -7.22 37.64
CA ASP A 70 14.24 -6.43 37.15
C ASP A 70 13.86 -5.52 35.97
N ASP A 71 14.68 -4.51 35.72
CA ASP A 71 14.41 -3.48 34.71
C ASP A 71 14.47 -4.04 33.28
N GLY A 72 15.33 -5.01 33.02
CA GLY A 72 15.38 -5.70 31.73
C GLY A 72 14.14 -6.56 31.48
N GLY A 73 13.60 -7.18 32.53
CA GLY A 73 12.29 -7.83 32.51
C GLY A 73 11.17 -6.86 32.14
N LEU A 74 11.12 -5.70 32.81
CA LEU A 74 10.13 -4.65 32.58
C LEU A 74 10.16 -4.14 31.14
N GLU A 75 11.34 -3.77 30.64
CA GLU A 75 11.49 -3.28 29.26
C GLU A 75 11.05 -4.30 28.21
N ARG A 76 11.47 -5.57 28.37
CA ARG A 76 11.08 -6.63 27.43
C ARG A 76 9.58 -6.88 27.43
N TYR A 77 8.95 -6.78 28.60
CA TYR A 77 7.49 -6.90 28.71
C TYR A 77 6.79 -5.77 27.96
N LEU A 78 7.14 -4.52 28.27
CA LEU A 78 6.53 -3.34 27.68
C LEU A 78 6.77 -3.26 26.17
N LEU A 79 8.00 -3.56 25.71
CA LEU A 79 8.32 -3.65 24.29
C LEU A 79 7.41 -4.65 23.57
N ARG A 80 7.21 -5.84 24.16
CA ARG A 80 6.31 -6.87 23.61
C ARG A 80 4.86 -6.41 23.56
N VAL A 81 4.41 -5.57 24.50
CA VAL A 81 3.06 -4.98 24.44
C VAL A 81 2.90 -4.12 23.20
N PHE A 82 3.84 -3.21 22.93
CA PHE A 82 3.81 -2.37 21.73
C PHE A 82 3.95 -3.19 20.44
N GLU A 83 4.87 -4.14 20.38
CA GLU A 83 5.04 -5.03 19.21
C GLU A 83 3.74 -5.81 18.91
N ASN A 84 3.05 -6.30 19.94
CA ASN A 84 1.78 -6.99 19.76
C ASN A 84 0.68 -6.05 19.27
N ARG A 85 0.62 -4.83 19.80
CA ARG A 85 -0.38 -3.84 19.36
C ARG A 85 -0.18 -3.45 17.90
N LEU A 86 1.06 -3.13 17.51
CA LEU A 86 1.41 -2.83 16.13
C LEU A 86 1.10 -4.00 15.19
N ARG A 87 1.37 -5.24 15.63
CA ARG A 87 0.96 -6.44 14.87
C ARG A 87 -0.55 -6.55 14.72
N ASP A 88 -1.31 -6.23 15.76
CA ASP A 88 -2.77 -6.30 15.71
C ASP A 88 -3.35 -5.18 14.82
N GLN A 89 -2.80 -3.97 14.88
CA GLN A 89 -3.13 -2.88 13.95
C GLN A 89 -2.81 -3.28 12.50
N ALA A 90 -1.61 -3.82 12.26
CA ALA A 90 -1.20 -4.34 10.95
C ALA A 90 -2.12 -5.46 10.44
N ARG A 91 -2.69 -6.29 11.32
CA ARG A 91 -3.70 -7.30 10.95
C ARG A 91 -5.08 -6.72 10.64
N GLN A 92 -5.39 -5.54 11.17
CA GLN A 92 -6.65 -4.86 10.92
C GLN A 92 -6.67 -4.13 9.57
N THR A 93 -5.51 -3.86 8.97
CA THR A 93 -5.39 -3.29 7.62
C THR A 93 -5.97 -4.23 6.56
N GLN A 94 -6.31 -3.70 5.39
CA GLN A 94 -6.79 -4.55 4.29
C GLN A 94 -5.69 -5.50 3.81
N ARG A 95 -4.44 -5.03 3.82
CA ARG A 95 -3.26 -5.85 3.52
C ARG A 95 -3.05 -6.97 4.51
N GLY A 96 -3.11 -6.70 5.81
CA GLY A 96 -3.00 -7.72 6.85
C GLY A 96 -4.11 -8.76 6.78
N LYS A 97 -5.35 -8.33 6.54
CA LYS A 97 -6.49 -9.25 6.32
C LYS A 97 -6.29 -10.13 5.10
N LEU A 98 -5.73 -9.61 4.01
CA LEU A 98 -5.40 -10.40 2.83
C LEU A 98 -4.28 -11.41 3.15
N ILE A 99 -3.19 -10.98 3.77
CA ILE A 99 -2.09 -11.86 4.18
C ILE A 99 -2.59 -13.02 5.04
N ASP A 100 -3.38 -12.76 6.09
CA ASP A 100 -3.90 -13.82 6.97
C ASP A 100 -4.86 -14.77 6.25
N ARG A 101 -5.62 -14.24 5.29
CA ARG A 101 -6.49 -15.05 4.43
C ARG A 101 -5.68 -15.92 3.46
N LEU A 102 -4.64 -15.38 2.84
CA LEU A 102 -3.72 -16.13 1.99
C LEU A 102 -3.03 -17.23 2.78
N LYS A 103 -2.55 -16.95 4.00
CA LYS A 103 -2.00 -17.99 4.87
C LYS A 103 -2.98 -19.13 5.08
N THR A 104 -4.24 -18.83 5.36
CA THR A 104 -5.27 -19.86 5.57
C THR A 104 -5.56 -20.67 4.31
N LEU A 105 -5.51 -20.04 3.14
CA LEU A 105 -5.76 -20.70 1.85
C LEU A 105 -4.57 -21.56 1.41
N LEU A 106 -3.37 -20.98 1.40
CA LEU A 106 -2.16 -21.63 0.92
C LEU A 106 -1.73 -22.79 1.84
N ASN A 107 -1.90 -22.68 3.16
CA ASN A 107 -1.63 -23.80 4.07
C ASN A 107 -2.52 -25.03 3.83
N LYS A 108 -3.67 -24.88 3.15
CA LYS A 108 -4.56 -25.99 2.82
C LYS A 108 -4.24 -26.64 1.47
N ALA A 109 -3.32 -26.05 0.71
CA ALA A 109 -2.97 -26.46 -0.64
C ALA A 109 -1.58 -27.11 -0.63
N GLU A 110 -1.50 -28.37 -1.02
CA GLU A 110 -0.29 -29.21 -0.89
C GLU A 110 0.87 -28.75 -1.79
N GLN A 111 0.58 -27.97 -2.83
CA GLN A 111 1.58 -27.44 -3.75
C GLN A 111 2.36 -26.24 -3.18
N PHE A 112 2.00 -25.73 -1.99
CA PHE A 112 2.68 -24.59 -1.38
C PHE A 112 3.42 -24.98 -0.09
N VAL A 113 4.64 -24.48 0.03
CA VAL A 113 5.47 -24.64 1.21
C VAL A 113 5.66 -23.29 1.88
N ARG A 114 5.37 -23.24 3.17
CA ARG A 114 5.56 -22.03 4.00
C ARG A 114 6.84 -22.12 4.81
N ARG A 115 7.61 -21.03 4.84
CA ARG A 115 8.66 -20.80 5.84
C ARG A 115 8.14 -19.88 6.95
N PRO A 116 8.32 -20.23 8.23
CA PRO A 116 7.78 -19.43 9.33
C PRO A 116 8.58 -18.15 9.62
N SER A 117 9.88 -18.12 9.35
CA SER A 117 10.76 -17.00 9.68
C SER A 117 11.94 -16.92 8.68
N PRO A 118 12.08 -15.83 7.90
CA PRO A 118 11.04 -14.84 7.66
C PRO A 118 9.81 -15.49 6.97
N PRO A 119 8.58 -15.01 7.23
CA PRO A 119 7.36 -15.51 6.61
C PRO A 119 7.40 -15.42 5.08
N ALA A 120 7.44 -16.57 4.42
CA ALA A 120 7.52 -16.66 2.97
C ALA A 120 6.88 -17.94 2.42
N TRP A 121 6.54 -17.92 1.15
CA TRP A 121 5.93 -19.01 0.40
C TRP A 121 6.76 -19.38 -0.81
N ARG A 122 6.73 -20.65 -1.19
CA ARG A 122 7.21 -21.15 -2.47
C ARG A 122 6.34 -22.29 -2.94
N THR A 123 6.47 -22.69 -4.21
CA THR A 123 5.89 -23.95 -4.69
C THR A 123 6.71 -25.16 -4.22
N THR A 124 6.03 -26.30 -4.08
CA THR A 124 6.66 -27.59 -3.80
C THR A 124 7.59 -27.97 -4.95
N GLY A 125 8.83 -28.31 -4.63
CA GLY A 125 9.87 -28.61 -5.64
C GLY A 125 10.72 -27.41 -6.06
N SER A 126 10.30 -26.18 -5.76
CA SER A 126 11.14 -25.00 -5.98
C SER A 126 12.36 -24.97 -5.05
N PRO A 127 13.48 -24.34 -5.48
CA PRO A 127 14.67 -24.17 -4.66
C PRO A 127 14.41 -23.49 -3.32
N ASP A 128 15.20 -23.83 -2.30
CA ASP A 128 15.20 -23.19 -0.99
C ASP A 128 16.11 -21.95 -1.02
N ILE A 129 15.69 -20.95 -1.81
CA ILE A 129 16.39 -19.66 -1.96
C ILE A 129 15.39 -18.53 -1.77
N ASP A 130 15.87 -17.39 -1.30
CA ASP A 130 15.04 -16.18 -1.24
C ASP A 130 14.94 -15.55 -2.62
N TRP A 131 13.72 -15.27 -3.05
CA TRP A 131 13.50 -14.46 -4.22
C TRP A 131 13.83 -12.99 -3.90
N GLN A 132 14.57 -12.34 -4.79
CA GLN A 132 15.09 -10.97 -4.65
C GLN A 132 14.77 -10.11 -5.89
N GLY A 133 13.81 -10.55 -6.72
CA GLY A 133 13.42 -9.87 -7.95
C GLY A 133 12.48 -8.69 -7.70
N ASP A 134 11.97 -8.12 -8.80
CA ASP A 134 10.98 -7.04 -8.73
C ASP A 134 9.55 -7.59 -8.71
N ILE A 135 8.71 -7.04 -7.83
CA ILE A 135 7.31 -7.46 -7.71
C ILE A 135 6.53 -7.17 -8.99
N GLY A 136 6.94 -6.16 -9.76
CA GLY A 136 6.43 -5.87 -11.09
C GLY A 136 6.51 -7.07 -12.04
N GLU A 137 7.57 -7.88 -11.94
CA GLU A 137 7.77 -9.09 -12.74
C GLU A 137 6.75 -10.16 -12.37
N LEU A 138 6.50 -10.39 -11.08
CA LEU A 138 5.49 -11.34 -10.61
C LEU A 138 4.07 -10.90 -11.02
N ILE A 139 3.80 -9.60 -10.93
CA ILE A 139 2.53 -8.98 -11.36
C ILE A 139 2.33 -9.09 -12.88
N ALA A 140 3.43 -9.03 -13.65
CA ALA A 140 3.41 -9.19 -15.10
C ALA A 140 3.20 -10.66 -15.49
N ALA A 141 3.88 -11.61 -14.84
CA ALA A 141 3.73 -13.05 -15.07
C ALA A 141 2.31 -13.55 -14.78
N THR A 142 1.63 -12.93 -13.82
CA THR A 142 0.24 -13.25 -13.44
C THR A 142 -0.81 -12.48 -14.24
N ARG A 143 -0.41 -11.64 -15.21
CA ARG A 143 -1.30 -10.72 -15.93
C ARG A 143 -2.39 -11.45 -16.72
N ASP A 144 -2.09 -12.60 -17.31
CA ASP A 144 -3.07 -13.35 -18.13
C ASP A 144 -4.15 -14.03 -17.29
N LEU A 145 -3.98 -14.09 -15.97
CA LEU A 145 -4.98 -14.56 -15.01
C LEU A 145 -5.94 -13.44 -14.57
N ARG A 146 -5.73 -12.20 -15.02
CA ARG A 146 -6.64 -11.07 -14.79
C ARG A 146 -7.89 -11.24 -15.63
N GLY A 147 -9.06 -11.27 -14.99
CA GLY A 147 -10.33 -11.30 -15.73
C GLY A 147 -11.42 -12.17 -15.11
N LEU A 148 -11.18 -12.80 -13.96
CA LEU A 148 -12.29 -13.37 -13.20
C LEU A 148 -13.12 -12.19 -12.66
N ALA A 149 -14.20 -11.88 -13.37
CA ALA A 149 -15.25 -10.94 -12.97
C ALA A 149 -15.92 -11.48 -11.70
N ILE A 150 -15.25 -11.30 -10.58
CA ILE A 150 -15.67 -11.83 -9.30
C ILE A 150 -16.54 -10.76 -8.65
N ALA A 151 -17.77 -11.16 -8.35
CA ALA A 151 -18.74 -10.37 -7.63
C ALA A 151 -18.26 -10.14 -6.19
N GLY A 152 -17.39 -9.15 -6.00
CA GLY A 152 -17.02 -8.59 -4.72
C GLY A 152 -16.08 -9.43 -3.86
N TRP A 153 -15.08 -8.78 -3.29
CA TRP A 153 -14.30 -9.33 -2.20
C TRP A 153 -15.12 -9.30 -0.91
N THR A 154 -15.43 -10.46 -0.34
CA THR A 154 -16.16 -10.55 0.93
C THR A 154 -15.20 -10.53 2.11
N HIS A 155 -15.27 -9.52 2.98
CA HIS A 155 -14.42 -9.45 4.17
C HIS A 155 -14.83 -10.47 5.26
N ALA A 156 -16.08 -10.91 5.27
CA ALA A 156 -16.61 -11.90 6.21
C ALA A 156 -16.97 -13.23 5.50
N GLY A 157 -16.73 -14.35 6.20
CA GLY A 157 -17.10 -15.69 5.72
C GLY A 157 -16.14 -16.32 4.71
N PRO A 158 -16.44 -17.56 4.26
CA PRO A 158 -15.61 -18.28 3.31
C PRO A 158 -15.63 -17.60 1.93
N LEU A 159 -14.48 -17.53 1.26
CA LEU A 159 -14.44 -17.01 -0.11
C LEU A 159 -15.27 -17.90 -1.05
N PRO A 160 -16.02 -17.30 -2.00
CA PRO A 160 -16.64 -18.02 -3.10
C PRO A 160 -15.64 -18.93 -3.80
N ALA A 161 -16.06 -20.13 -4.21
CA ALA A 161 -15.17 -21.15 -4.78
C ALA A 161 -14.39 -20.64 -6.01
N ALA A 162 -15.04 -19.83 -6.87
CA ALA A 162 -14.40 -19.21 -8.02
C ALA A 162 -13.28 -18.24 -7.63
N LEU A 163 -13.49 -17.40 -6.61
CA LEU A 163 -12.48 -16.47 -6.09
C LEU A 163 -11.35 -17.22 -5.39
N ARG A 164 -11.66 -18.28 -4.64
CA ARG A 164 -10.63 -19.15 -4.06
C ARG A 164 -9.73 -19.73 -5.15
N LYS A 165 -10.31 -20.27 -6.22
CA LYS A 165 -9.55 -20.82 -7.35
C LYS A 165 -8.71 -19.74 -8.04
N ALA A 166 -9.27 -18.54 -8.23
CA ALA A 166 -8.55 -17.38 -8.77
C ALA A 166 -7.28 -17.07 -7.96
N VAL A 167 -7.44 -16.94 -6.64
CA VAL A 167 -6.36 -16.64 -5.72
C VAL A 167 -5.27 -17.71 -5.77
N ILE A 168 -5.66 -19.00 -5.72
CA ILE A 168 -4.71 -20.11 -5.79
C ILE A 168 -3.93 -20.06 -7.11
N ASN A 169 -4.60 -19.87 -8.25
CA ASN A 169 -3.92 -19.80 -9.55
C ASN A 169 -2.95 -18.62 -9.66
N VAL A 170 -3.32 -17.45 -9.12
CA VAL A 170 -2.43 -16.28 -9.10
C VAL A 170 -1.21 -16.54 -8.23
N CYS A 171 -1.40 -17.11 -7.03
CA CYS A 171 -0.27 -17.46 -6.17
C CYS A 171 0.63 -18.53 -6.80
N ASP A 172 0.05 -19.53 -7.45
CA ASP A 172 0.79 -20.59 -8.14
C ASP A 172 1.69 -20.02 -9.23
N ALA A 173 1.11 -19.26 -10.17
CA ALA A 173 1.86 -18.63 -11.24
C ALA A 173 2.95 -17.65 -10.74
N ALA A 174 2.67 -16.87 -9.69
CA ALA A 174 3.65 -15.97 -9.11
C ALA A 174 4.81 -16.72 -8.43
N LEU A 175 4.52 -17.78 -7.69
CA LEU A 175 5.52 -18.55 -6.95
C LEU A 175 6.32 -19.49 -7.86
N GLU A 176 5.73 -19.96 -8.96
CA GLU A 176 6.46 -20.65 -10.03
C GLU A 176 7.45 -19.70 -10.73
N GLU A 177 7.01 -18.50 -11.11
CA GLU A 177 7.88 -17.49 -11.72
C GLU A 177 9.03 -17.09 -10.79
N ALA A 178 8.75 -16.90 -9.51
CA ALA A 178 9.77 -16.53 -8.53
C ALA A 178 10.85 -17.60 -8.34
N ALA A 179 10.55 -18.87 -8.60
CA ALA A 179 11.44 -20.01 -8.41
C ALA A 179 12.16 -20.01 -7.03
N GLY A 180 11.46 -19.59 -5.98
CA GLY A 180 12.03 -19.38 -4.65
C GLY A 180 11.00 -18.91 -3.63
N PHE A 181 11.48 -18.52 -2.45
CA PHE A 181 10.66 -17.98 -1.36
C PHE A 181 10.31 -16.51 -1.60
N VAL A 182 9.02 -16.24 -1.75
CA VAL A 182 8.42 -14.89 -1.84
C VAL A 182 7.78 -14.54 -0.50
N ARG A 183 8.00 -13.32 0.00
CA ARG A 183 7.54 -12.91 1.34
C ARG A 183 6.01 -12.80 1.39
N ASP A 184 5.41 -13.07 2.55
CA ASP A 184 3.96 -12.92 2.78
C ASP A 184 3.37 -11.60 2.20
N PRO A 185 4.01 -10.41 2.39
CA PRO A 185 3.49 -9.15 1.87
C PRO A 185 3.54 -9.06 0.33
N ASP A 186 4.62 -9.52 -0.30
CA ASP A 186 4.77 -9.47 -1.76
C ASP A 186 3.73 -10.39 -2.44
N VAL A 187 3.48 -11.59 -1.89
CA VAL A 187 2.42 -12.48 -2.39
C VAL A 187 1.04 -11.80 -2.28
N ALA A 188 0.80 -11.07 -1.19
CA ALA A 188 -0.45 -10.33 -1.01
C ALA A 188 -0.60 -9.19 -2.03
N ASP A 189 0.47 -8.43 -2.29
CA ASP A 189 0.47 -7.37 -3.28
C ASP A 189 0.19 -7.92 -4.69
N VAL A 190 0.82 -9.04 -5.09
CA VAL A 190 0.54 -9.69 -6.40
C VAL A 190 -0.94 -10.06 -6.53
N VAL A 191 -1.52 -10.69 -5.51
CA VAL A 191 -2.95 -11.06 -5.50
C VAL A 191 -3.84 -9.82 -5.57
N TYR A 192 -3.51 -8.77 -4.82
CA TYR A 192 -4.22 -7.51 -4.84
C TYR A 192 -4.22 -6.86 -6.23
N TYR A 193 -3.07 -6.82 -6.91
CA TYR A 193 -2.98 -6.22 -8.24
C TYR A 193 -3.72 -7.03 -9.31
N CYS A 194 -3.76 -8.36 -9.17
CA CYS A 194 -4.35 -9.25 -10.17
C CYS A 194 -5.84 -9.51 -9.98
N ILE A 195 -6.39 -9.27 -8.78
CA ILE A 195 -7.82 -9.50 -8.48
C ILE A 195 -8.52 -8.15 -8.25
N PRO A 196 -9.24 -7.62 -9.25
CA PRO A 196 -9.88 -6.29 -9.19
C PRO A 196 -10.96 -6.13 -8.12
N ALA A 197 -11.42 -7.24 -7.52
CA ALA A 197 -12.49 -7.25 -6.54
C ALA A 197 -12.08 -6.69 -5.17
N ILE A 198 -10.78 -6.51 -4.90
CA ILE A 198 -10.27 -5.97 -3.63
C ILE A 198 -10.30 -4.42 -3.70
N PRO A 199 -10.96 -3.72 -2.75
CA PRO A 199 -11.03 -2.26 -2.74
C PRO A 199 -9.65 -1.59 -2.72
N ARG A 200 -9.36 -0.75 -3.70
CA ARG A 200 -8.01 -0.19 -3.92
C ARG A 200 -7.64 1.01 -3.05
N GLU A 201 -8.63 1.80 -2.68
CA GLU A 201 -8.44 3.08 -1.96
C GLU A 201 -7.84 2.89 -0.56
N ALA A 202 -8.20 1.80 0.13
CA ALA A 202 -7.63 1.46 1.44
C ALA A 202 -6.22 0.87 1.32
N TRP A 203 -5.95 0.10 0.26
CA TRP A 203 -4.65 -0.56 0.05
C TRP A 203 -3.53 0.44 -0.27
N HIS A 204 -3.77 1.39 -1.20
CA HIS A 204 -2.75 2.36 -1.60
C HIS A 204 -2.39 3.36 -0.49
N ALA A 205 -3.36 3.75 0.35
CA ALA A 205 -3.10 4.59 1.52
C ALA A 205 -2.23 3.87 2.56
N GLU A 206 -2.34 2.54 2.65
CA GLU A 206 -1.55 1.69 3.53
C GLU A 206 -0.13 1.45 2.97
N THR A 207 0.02 1.21 1.67
CA THR A 207 1.33 0.96 1.01
C THR A 207 2.20 2.21 0.93
N ALA A 208 1.64 3.38 0.62
CA ALA A 208 2.39 4.63 0.53
C ALA A 208 3.02 5.05 1.89
N ALA A 209 2.36 4.72 3.01
CA ALA A 209 2.91 4.94 4.34
C ALA A 209 4.09 4.00 4.67
N GLU A 210 4.16 2.82 4.04
CA GLU A 210 5.28 1.88 4.19
C GLU A 210 6.49 2.29 3.33
N GLU A 211 6.27 2.71 2.08
CA GLU A 211 7.34 3.14 1.16
C GLU A 211 8.03 4.43 1.64
N GLY A 212 7.28 5.38 2.22
CA GLY A 212 7.85 6.57 2.87
C GLY A 212 8.68 6.26 4.14
N ALA A 213 8.44 5.12 4.80
CA ALA A 213 9.20 4.70 5.98
C ALA A 213 10.54 4.02 5.65
N HIS A 214 10.79 3.69 4.38
CA HIS A 214 12.03 3.07 3.91
C HIS A 214 13.15 4.09 3.58
N GLY A 215 12.88 5.39 3.67
CA GLY A 215 13.84 6.45 3.33
C GLY A 215 14.45 7.14 4.56
N GLU A 216 15.45 6.51 5.19
CA GLU A 216 16.63 7.11 5.86
C GLU A 216 17.18 6.16 6.95
N LEU A 217 18.05 5.25 6.53
CA LEU A 217 19.14 4.80 7.38
C LEU A 217 20.43 5.20 6.65
N GLU A 218 21.07 6.26 7.13
CA GLU A 218 22.38 6.70 6.66
C GLU A 218 23.41 5.57 6.82
N GLY A 219 23.74 4.95 5.69
CA GLY A 219 25.05 4.43 5.39
C GLY A 219 25.38 4.93 4.00
N GLU A 220 26.50 5.65 3.86
CA GLU A 220 27.05 6.10 2.58
C GLU A 220 26.99 4.97 1.54
N SER A 221 25.98 5.01 0.68
CA SER A 221 25.89 4.14 -0.49
C SER A 221 26.13 5.02 -1.71
N LEU A 222 27.31 4.84 -2.30
CA LEU A 222 27.70 5.35 -3.61
C LEU A 222 26.90 4.64 -4.73
N TRP A 223 25.58 4.62 -4.61
CA TRP A 223 24.67 4.21 -5.68
C TRP A 223 23.84 5.42 -6.07
N ARG A 224 24.35 6.20 -7.04
CA ARG A 224 23.47 7.01 -7.89
C ARG A 224 22.77 6.05 -8.84
N PRO A 225 21.43 5.91 -8.80
CA PRO A 225 20.71 5.41 -9.95
C PRO A 225 21.14 6.26 -11.14
N ARG A 226 21.50 5.62 -12.25
CA ARG A 226 21.65 6.30 -13.52
C ARG A 226 20.32 7.02 -13.78
N GLU A 227 20.32 8.35 -13.69
CA GLU A 227 19.23 9.20 -14.15
C GLU A 227 18.96 8.82 -15.60
N ALA A 228 18.01 7.91 -15.83
CA ALA A 228 17.31 7.88 -17.08
C ALA A 228 16.59 9.22 -17.13
N GLU A 229 16.87 10.02 -18.15
CA GLU A 229 16.22 11.30 -18.38
C GLU A 229 14.70 11.07 -18.30
N THR A 230 14.08 11.46 -17.18
CA THR A 230 12.64 11.44 -17.05
C THR A 230 12.11 12.45 -18.06
N PRO A 231 11.24 12.04 -19.00
CA PRO A 231 10.68 12.98 -19.96
C PRO A 231 9.97 14.09 -19.18
N ALA A 232 10.26 15.34 -19.53
CA ALA A 232 9.67 16.49 -18.87
C ALA A 232 8.14 16.35 -18.87
N ALA A 233 7.47 16.71 -17.77
CA ALA A 233 6.02 16.55 -17.60
C ALA A 233 5.19 17.07 -18.79
N ALA A 234 5.64 18.16 -19.42
CA ALA A 234 5.04 18.73 -20.63
C ALA A 234 5.08 17.79 -21.86
N GLU A 235 6.15 17.00 -22.02
CA GLU A 235 6.27 16.02 -23.11
C GLU A 235 5.29 14.86 -22.91
N VAL A 236 5.20 14.35 -21.67
CA VAL A 236 4.25 13.31 -21.29
C VAL A 236 2.81 13.80 -21.53
N ALA A 237 2.48 14.99 -21.04
CA ALA A 237 1.18 15.61 -21.24
C ALA A 237 0.86 15.78 -22.73
N GLY A 238 1.81 16.25 -23.54
CA GLY A 238 1.63 16.40 -24.99
C GLY A 238 1.36 15.07 -25.71
N ARG A 239 2.04 13.98 -25.31
CA ARG A 239 1.77 12.64 -25.85
C ARG A 239 0.38 12.15 -25.49
N ILE A 240 -0.01 12.27 -24.22
CA ILE A 240 -1.36 11.91 -23.75
C ILE A 240 -2.41 12.71 -24.52
N TRP A 241 -2.24 14.03 -24.60
CA TRP A 241 -3.17 14.92 -25.28
C TRP A 241 -3.37 14.57 -26.75
N THR A 242 -2.28 14.20 -27.44
CA THR A 242 -2.31 13.77 -28.85
C THR A 242 -3.10 12.47 -29.04
N ASP A 243 -3.00 11.54 -28.09
CA ASP A 243 -3.70 10.24 -28.12
C ASP A 243 -5.19 10.33 -27.72
N LEU A 244 -5.60 11.43 -27.09
CA LEU A 244 -7.02 11.70 -26.80
C LEU A 244 -7.76 12.17 -28.06
N THR A 245 -8.93 11.59 -28.29
CA THR A 245 -9.90 12.08 -29.29
C THR A 245 -10.48 13.41 -28.85
N GLU A 246 -11.15 14.12 -29.76
CA GLU A 246 -11.75 15.43 -29.43
C GLU A 246 -12.84 15.32 -28.35
N GLU A 247 -13.64 14.25 -28.37
CA GLU A 247 -14.64 13.98 -27.34
C GLU A 247 -13.99 13.66 -25.99
N GLU A 248 -12.90 12.91 -26.00
CA GLU A 248 -12.11 12.57 -24.81
C GLU A 248 -11.42 13.80 -24.20
N ARG A 249 -10.88 14.70 -25.03
CA ARG A 249 -10.30 15.98 -24.58
C ARG A 249 -11.34 16.87 -23.91
N ARG A 250 -12.55 16.94 -24.46
CA ARG A 250 -13.67 17.68 -23.85
C ARG A 250 -14.22 17.01 -22.58
N ALA A 251 -14.07 15.68 -22.44
CA ALA A 251 -14.44 14.96 -21.23
C ALA A 251 -13.39 15.08 -20.10
N PHE A 252 -12.13 15.35 -20.47
CA PHE A 252 -10.98 15.34 -19.56
C PHE A 252 -11.12 16.22 -18.29
N PRO A 253 -11.68 17.44 -18.35
CA PRO A 253 -11.87 18.27 -17.14
C PRO A 253 -12.90 17.73 -16.14
N HIS A 254 -13.62 16.65 -16.49
CA HIS A 254 -14.78 16.16 -15.74
C HIS A 254 -14.69 14.65 -15.43
N LEU A 255 -13.47 14.09 -15.39
CA LEU A 255 -13.23 12.65 -15.22
C LEU A 255 -13.64 12.09 -13.84
N ASP A 256 -13.82 12.97 -12.85
CA ASP A 256 -14.36 12.67 -11.53
C ASP A 256 -15.89 12.56 -11.55
N ASN A 257 -16.57 13.12 -12.56
CA ASN A 257 -18.02 13.25 -12.60
C ASN A 257 -18.61 12.88 -13.98
N ALA A 258 -18.91 11.59 -14.17
CA ALA A 258 -19.50 11.10 -15.41
C ALA A 258 -20.85 11.77 -15.78
N ARG A 259 -21.60 12.31 -14.80
CA ARG A 259 -22.84 13.09 -15.08
C ARG A 259 -22.54 14.47 -15.64
N GLN A 260 -21.37 15.03 -15.36
CA GLN A 260 -20.92 16.29 -15.94
C GLN A 260 -20.44 16.08 -17.38
N VAL A 261 -19.77 14.96 -17.66
CA VAL A 261 -19.46 14.51 -19.04
C VAL A 261 -20.74 14.26 -19.86
N GLU A 262 -21.75 13.62 -19.26
CA GLU A 262 -23.07 13.41 -19.87
C GLU A 262 -23.69 14.75 -20.32
N ARG A 263 -23.66 15.75 -19.44
CA ARG A 263 -24.22 17.08 -19.71
C ARG A 263 -23.39 17.91 -20.68
N SER A 264 -22.06 17.85 -20.60
CA SER A 264 -21.18 18.67 -21.44
C SER A 264 -21.09 18.15 -22.88
N LEU A 265 -21.21 16.85 -23.09
CA LEU A 265 -21.14 16.23 -24.42
C LEU A 265 -22.50 15.85 -25.01
N GLY A 266 -23.58 15.94 -24.23
CA GLY A 266 -24.92 15.54 -24.68
C GLY A 266 -25.05 14.05 -24.99
N VAL A 267 -24.14 13.22 -24.48
CA VAL A 267 -24.10 11.77 -24.69
C VAL A 267 -24.89 11.06 -23.59
N GLY A 268 -25.44 9.88 -23.86
CA GLY A 268 -26.14 9.11 -22.82
C GLY A 268 -25.20 8.58 -21.72
N LYS A 269 -25.71 8.40 -20.50
CA LYS A 269 -24.98 7.90 -19.32
C LYS A 269 -23.96 6.77 -19.58
N ARG A 270 -24.33 5.75 -20.38
CA ARG A 270 -23.43 4.62 -20.71
C ARG A 270 -22.24 5.07 -21.55
N ALA A 271 -22.46 5.94 -22.52
CA ALA A 271 -21.40 6.51 -23.35
C ALA A 271 -20.49 7.45 -22.53
N ALA A 272 -21.06 8.26 -21.64
CA ALA A 272 -20.28 9.10 -20.73
C ALA A 272 -19.37 8.27 -19.81
N THR A 273 -19.89 7.16 -19.26
CA THR A 273 -19.09 6.25 -18.42
C THR A 273 -17.99 5.56 -19.22
N ALA A 274 -18.28 5.15 -20.46
CA ALA A 274 -17.29 4.52 -21.34
C ALA A 274 -16.18 5.51 -21.75
N LEU A 275 -16.52 6.77 -22.04
CA LEU A 275 -15.57 7.84 -22.34
C LEU A 275 -14.65 8.10 -21.14
N VAL A 276 -15.22 8.27 -19.93
CA VAL A 276 -14.41 8.46 -18.71
C VAL A 276 -13.47 7.27 -18.47
N ALA A 277 -13.94 6.05 -18.66
CA ALA A 277 -13.12 4.85 -18.51
C ALA A 277 -11.99 4.81 -19.55
N SER A 278 -12.27 5.17 -20.80
CA SER A 278 -11.29 5.20 -21.88
C SER A 278 -10.18 6.23 -21.63
N VAL A 279 -10.54 7.45 -21.22
CA VAL A 279 -9.57 8.50 -20.89
C VAL A 279 -8.70 8.10 -19.71
N LYS A 280 -9.31 7.57 -18.63
CA LYS A 280 -8.56 7.08 -17.46
C LYS A 280 -7.57 5.98 -17.84
N GLU A 281 -7.96 5.07 -18.73
CA GLU A 281 -7.07 4.00 -19.19
C GLU A 281 -5.91 4.53 -20.05
N LYS A 282 -6.15 5.51 -20.93
CA LYS A 282 -5.09 6.13 -21.74
C LYS A 282 -4.09 6.89 -20.89
N VAL A 283 -4.56 7.69 -19.93
CA VAL A 283 -3.72 8.38 -18.94
C VAL A 283 -2.90 7.36 -18.16
N ARG A 284 -3.57 6.34 -17.59
CA ARG A 284 -2.92 5.29 -16.81
C ARG A 284 -1.82 4.59 -17.60
N ARG A 285 -2.07 4.27 -18.88
CA ARG A 285 -1.08 3.62 -19.75
C ARG A 285 0.14 4.51 -19.97
N ALA A 286 -0.06 5.79 -20.25
CA ALA A 286 1.02 6.73 -20.53
C ALA A 286 1.84 7.14 -19.30
N THR A 287 1.30 6.96 -18.09
CA THR A 287 1.97 7.30 -16.83
C THR A 287 2.52 6.09 -16.07
N THR A 288 2.56 4.90 -16.69
CA THR A 288 2.95 3.64 -16.00
C THR A 288 4.39 3.69 -15.46
N ASP A 289 5.30 4.38 -16.14
CA ASP A 289 6.72 4.43 -15.81
C ASP A 289 7.13 5.72 -15.08
N LEU A 290 6.17 6.53 -14.63
CA LEU A 290 6.40 7.82 -13.98
C LEU A 290 6.20 7.71 -12.47
N ASN A 291 6.98 8.46 -11.71
CA ASN A 291 6.74 8.64 -10.27
C ASN A 291 5.52 9.55 -10.02
N GLU A 292 5.00 9.56 -8.81
CA GLU A 292 3.78 10.30 -8.43
C GLU A 292 3.87 11.82 -8.68
N THR A 293 5.06 12.40 -8.48
CA THR A 293 5.32 13.82 -8.72
C THR A 293 5.21 14.16 -10.21
N ASP A 294 5.78 13.32 -11.08
CA ASP A 294 5.74 13.49 -12.54
C ASP A 294 4.34 13.24 -13.11
N VAL A 295 3.59 12.29 -12.53
CA VAL A 295 2.18 12.08 -12.88
C VAL A 295 1.34 13.30 -12.52
N SER A 296 1.54 13.86 -11.33
CA SER A 296 0.81 15.04 -10.87
C SER A 296 1.12 16.26 -11.73
N ALA A 297 2.40 16.46 -12.10
CA ALA A 297 2.81 17.52 -13.01
C ALA A 297 2.22 17.33 -14.42
N ALA A 298 2.25 16.12 -14.98
CA ALA A 298 1.68 15.84 -16.30
C ALA A 298 0.16 16.01 -16.34
N LEU A 299 -0.55 15.65 -15.26
CA LEU A 299 -1.99 15.88 -15.13
C LEU A 299 -2.33 17.38 -15.01
N GLY A 300 -1.50 18.15 -14.31
CA GLY A 300 -1.62 19.62 -14.26
C GLY A 300 -1.52 20.24 -15.65
N GLU A 301 -0.47 19.88 -16.41
CA GLU A 301 -0.27 20.36 -17.79
C GLU A 301 -1.41 19.93 -18.72
N LEU A 302 -1.96 18.72 -18.56
CA LEU A 302 -3.12 18.27 -19.33
C LEU A 302 -4.39 19.07 -19.02
N LEU A 303 -4.59 19.47 -17.76
CA LEU A 303 -5.71 20.33 -17.37
C LEU A 303 -5.55 21.74 -17.95
N ASP A 304 -4.33 22.28 -17.97
CA ASP A 304 -4.03 23.59 -18.57
C ASP A 304 -4.24 23.57 -20.09
N GLN A 305 -3.84 22.48 -20.77
CA GLN A 305 -4.12 22.27 -22.20
C GLN A 305 -5.63 22.17 -22.46
N ALA A 306 -6.38 21.47 -21.60
CA ALA A 306 -7.83 21.39 -21.72
C ALA A 306 -8.52 22.74 -21.52
N ALA A 307 -8.03 23.56 -20.59
CA ALA A 307 -8.52 24.92 -20.38
C ALA A 307 -8.20 25.86 -21.55
N GLY A 308 -7.03 25.69 -22.17
CA GLY A 308 -6.59 26.47 -23.34
C GLY A 308 -7.30 26.14 -24.66
N THR A 309 -8.05 25.02 -24.72
CA THR A 309 -8.74 24.57 -25.95
C THR A 309 -10.19 25.06 -26.05
N ASN A 310 -10.66 25.93 -25.14
CA ASN A 310 -11.97 26.58 -25.32
C ASN A 310 -11.90 27.56 -26.51
N PRO A 311 -12.61 27.32 -27.62
CA PRO A 311 -12.72 28.30 -28.67
C PRO A 311 -13.46 29.51 -28.10
N SER A 312 -12.83 30.67 -28.18
CA SER A 312 -13.49 31.96 -28.07
C SER A 312 -14.66 31.98 -29.05
N GLU A 313 -15.88 31.84 -28.52
CA GLU A 313 -17.10 32.12 -29.27
C GLU A 313 -17.09 33.59 -29.71
N GLY A 314 -16.98 33.77 -31.03
CA GLY A 314 -17.81 34.72 -31.76
C GLY A 314 -17.73 36.19 -31.36
N GLY A 315 -16.64 36.85 -31.73
CA GLY A 315 -16.71 38.26 -32.11
C GLY A 315 -17.50 38.42 -33.41
N VAL A 316 -18.83 38.38 -33.33
CA VAL A 316 -19.72 38.94 -34.35
C VAL A 316 -20.00 40.39 -33.98
N THR A 317 -19.32 41.31 -34.65
CA THR A 317 -19.78 42.68 -34.90
C THR A 317 -19.69 42.85 -36.41
N SER A 318 -20.81 42.72 -37.13
CA SER A 318 -21.62 43.87 -37.62
C SER A 318 -20.76 44.91 -38.32
#